data_AF-A0A316TNF4-F1
#
_entry.id   AF-A0A316TNF4-F1
#
_cell.length_a   1.000
_cell.length_b   1.000
_cell.length_c   1.000
_cell.angle_alpha   90.00
_cell.angle_beta   90.00
_cell.angle_gamma   90.00
#
_symmetry.space_group_name_H-M   'P 1'
#
loop_
_entity.id
_entity.type
_entity.pdbx_description
1 polymer ?
#
loop_
_entity_poly.entity_id
_entity_poly.type
_entity_poly.pdbx_seq_one_letter_code
_entity_poly.pdbx_strand_id
1 'polypeptide(L)'
;MSIKKHNLHWDLKLALTLNHMQLKEFAESVVRPNGVRGVSHTAVIRVAQHHENTPWLRDAIKNFIADSRKENPSFWQEMEVARDLR
;
A
#
# COMPACT_ATOMS: atom_id res chain seq x y z
N MET A 1 19.13 13.13 10.41
CA MET A 1 18.59 12.51 9.19
C MET A 1 17.11 12.23 9.40
N SER A 2 16.22 13.12 8.95
CA SER A 2 14.78 12.87 9.05
C SER A 2 14.40 11.81 8.03
N ILE A 3 14.06 10.62 8.52
CA ILE A 3 13.51 9.53 7.71
C ILE A 3 12.25 10.09 7.04
N LYS A 4 12.32 10.39 5.74
CA LYS A 4 11.19 10.85 4.93
C LYS A 4 10.05 9.85 5.20
N LYS A 5 8.93 10.31 5.79
CA LYS A 5 7.74 9.47 5.99
C LYS A 5 7.39 8.87 4.63
N HIS A 6 7.70 7.59 4.42
CA HIS A 6 7.24 6.84 3.26
C HIS A 6 5.73 7.04 3.16
N ASN A 7 5.27 7.65 2.07
CA ASN A 7 3.86 7.95 1.88
C ASN A 7 3.16 6.65 1.49
N LEU A 8 2.75 5.89 2.51
CA LEU A 8 2.14 4.56 2.37
C LEU A 8 0.94 4.57 1.42
N HIS A 9 0.18 5.67 1.39
CA HIS A 9 -0.94 5.85 0.46
C HIS A 9 -0.49 6.01 -0.99
N TRP A 10 0.62 6.70 -1.25
CA TRP A 10 1.16 6.81 -2.61
C TRP A 10 1.78 5.51 -3.08
N ASP A 11 2.55 4.83 -2.22
CA ASP A 11 3.13 3.52 -2.54
C ASP A 11 2.01 2.49 -2.81
N LEU A 12 0.92 2.50 -2.03
CA LEU A 12 -0.25 1.66 -2.31
C LEU A 12 -0.85 1.93 -3.70
N LYS A 13 -0.99 3.20 -4.11
CA LYS A 13 -1.52 3.54 -5.44
C LYS A 13 -0.66 2.99 -6.57
N LEU A 14 0.67 3.07 -6.44
CA LEU A 14 1.57 2.48 -7.42
C LEU A 14 1.44 0.97 -7.46
N ALA A 15 1.44 0.31 -6.29
CA ALA A 15 1.31 -1.14 -6.20
C ALA A 15 0.01 -1.63 -6.87
N LEU A 16 -1.11 -0.93 -6.62
CA LEU A 16 -2.40 -1.22 -7.26
C LEU A 16 -2.32 -1.06 -8.79
N THR A 17 -1.65 -0.01 -9.27
CA THR A 17 -1.50 0.25 -10.71
C THR A 17 -0.69 -0.85 -11.40
N LEU A 18 0.44 -1.25 -10.80
CA LEU A 18 1.31 -2.30 -11.34
C LEU A 18 0.64 -3.67 -11.36
N ASN A 19 -0.19 -3.96 -10.37
CA ASN A 19 -0.91 -5.23 -10.26
C ASN A 19 -2.24 -5.24 -11.04
N HIS A 20 -2.56 -4.18 -11.79
CA HIS A 20 -3.85 -4.00 -12.46
C HIS A 20 -5.05 -4.23 -11.52
N MET A 21 -4.90 -3.86 -10.24
CA MET A 21 -5.87 -4.14 -9.19
C MET A 21 -6.53 -2.84 -8.72
N GLN A 22 -7.86 -2.86 -8.59
CA GLN A 22 -8.59 -1.73 -8.02
C GLN A 22 -8.48 -1.72 -6.50
N LEU A 23 -8.56 -0.52 -5.90
CA LEU A 23 -8.55 -0.38 -4.44
C LEU A 23 -9.68 -1.18 -3.76
N LYS A 24 -10.86 -1.26 -4.40
CA LYS A 24 -11.99 -2.03 -3.90
C LYS A 24 -11.66 -3.53 -3.84
N GLU A 25 -11.05 -4.05 -4.90
CA GLU A 25 -10.65 -5.45 -4.99
C GLU A 25 -9.58 -5.79 -3.94
N PHE A 26 -8.60 -4.91 -3.75
CA PHE A 26 -7.64 -5.04 -2.65
C PHE A 26 -8.33 -5.03 -1.29
N ALA A 27 -9.25 -4.09 -1.05
CA ALA A 27 -9.97 -4.01 0.21
C ALA A 27 -10.79 -5.28 0.49
N GLU A 28 -11.38 -5.89 -0.54
CA GLU A 28 -12.13 -7.15 -0.47
C GLU A 28 -11.22 -8.37 -0.25
N SER A 29 -9.96 -8.33 -0.71
CA SER A 29 -9.00 -9.43 -0.54
C SER A 29 -8.35 -9.49 0.85
N VAL A 30 -8.33 -8.36 1.57
CA VAL A 30 -7.74 -8.29 2.92
C VAL A 30 -8.50 -9.19 3.91
N VAL A 31 -7.75 -9.99 4.69
CA VAL A 31 -8.29 -10.83 5.76
C VAL A 31 -8.11 -10.14 7.11
N ARG A 32 -9.20 -9.97 7.85
CA ARG A 32 -9.19 -9.41 9.21
C ARG A 32 -8.62 -10.43 10.21
N PRO A 33 -8.15 -10.01 11.40
CA PRO A 33 -7.62 -10.91 12.41
C PRO A 33 -8.60 -11.98 12.90
N ASN A 34 -9.91 -11.72 12.81
CA ASN A 34 -10.96 -12.66 13.16
C ASN A 34 -11.30 -13.64 12.01
N GLY A 35 -10.52 -13.67 10.93
CA GLY A 35 -10.70 -14.55 9.77
C GLY A 35 -11.72 -14.07 8.74
N VAL A 36 -12.43 -12.96 9.01
CA VAL A 36 -13.40 -12.39 8.06
C VAL A 36 -12.67 -11.72 6.90
N ARG A 37 -13.08 -12.02 5.66
CA ARG A 37 -12.56 -11.36 4.46
C ARG A 37 -13.23 -10.01 4.22
N GLY A 38 -12.46 -9.08 3.68
CA GLY A 38 -12.90 -7.79 3.21
C GLY A 38 -12.91 -6.69 4.28
N VAL A 39 -12.48 -5.51 3.89
CA VAL A 39 -12.62 -4.24 4.60
C VAL A 39 -13.22 -3.19 3.66
N SER A 40 -13.64 -2.04 4.19
CA SER A 40 -14.02 -0.93 3.30
C SER A 40 -12.77 -0.31 2.67
N HIS A 41 -12.86 0.09 1.39
CA HIS A 41 -11.77 0.83 0.75
C HIS A 41 -11.45 2.14 1.49
N THR A 42 -12.45 2.74 2.16
CA THR A 42 -12.27 3.94 2.99
C THR A 42 -11.36 3.65 4.18
N ALA A 43 -11.49 2.49 4.82
CA ALA A 43 -10.58 2.09 5.90
C ALA A 43 -9.15 1.94 5.39
N VAL A 44 -8.98 1.33 4.21
CA VAL A 44 -7.65 1.23 3.56
C VAL A 44 -7.04 2.61 3.35
N ILE A 45 -7.79 3.55 2.76
CA ILE A 45 -7.31 4.92 2.53
C ILE A 45 -6.93 5.61 3.85
N ARG A 46 -7.80 5.55 4.88
CA ARG A 46 -7.55 6.20 6.17
C ARG A 46 -6.30 5.66 6.85
N VAL A 47 -6.10 4.34 6.81
CA VAL A 47 -4.89 3.71 7.37
C VAL A 47 -3.65 4.10 6.56
N ALA A 48 -3.75 4.08 5.23
CA ALA A 48 -2.64 4.43 4.35
C ALA A 48 -2.24 5.92 4.46
N GLN A 49 -3.19 6.80 4.78
CA GLN A 49 -2.96 8.23 5.04
C GLN A 49 -2.58 8.53 6.50
N HIS A 50 -2.44 7.52 7.36
CA HIS A 50 -2.20 7.67 8.80
C HIS A 50 -3.30 8.41 9.57
N HIS A 51 -4.51 8.50 9.01
CA HIS A 51 -5.68 9.04 9.71
C HIS A 51 -6.29 8.04 10.69
N GLU A 52 -5.96 6.75 10.53
CA GLU A 52 -6.40 5.66 11.40
C GLU A 52 -5.22 4.75 11.74
N ASN A 53 -5.18 4.27 12.99
CA ASN A 53 -4.16 3.34 13.45
C ASN A 53 -4.74 1.94 13.63
N THR A 54 -4.77 1.18 12.53
CA THR A 54 -5.17 -0.23 12.49
C THR A 54 -3.97 -1.06 12.04
N PRO A 55 -3.14 -1.58 12.97
CA PRO A 55 -1.83 -2.16 12.66
C PRO A 55 -1.89 -3.32 11.66
N TRP A 56 -2.81 -4.27 11.84
CA TRP A 56 -2.94 -5.42 10.94
C TRP A 56 -3.31 -5.01 9.51
N LEU A 57 -4.13 -3.96 9.34
CA LEU A 57 -4.47 -3.43 8.01
C LEU A 57 -3.29 -2.68 7.39
N ARG A 58 -2.52 -1.97 8.22
CA ARG A 58 -1.27 -1.33 7.79
C ARG A 58 -0.26 -2.37 7.31
N ASP A 59 -0.15 -3.48 8.01
CA ASP A 59 0.77 -4.57 7.63
C ASP A 59 0.31 -5.26 6.36
N ALA A 60 -0.99 -5.49 6.18
CA ALA A 60 -1.54 -5.99 4.91
C ALA A 60 -1.19 -5.08 3.72
N ILE A 61 -1.32 -3.76 3.88
CA ILE A 61 -0.93 -2.78 2.86
C ILE A 61 0.57 -2.85 2.57
N LYS A 62 1.41 -2.90 3.61
CA LYS A 62 2.88 -2.98 3.47
C LYS A 62 3.32 -4.27 2.76
N ASN A 63 2.70 -5.39 3.09
CA ASN A 63 3.02 -6.68 2.46
C ASN A 63 2.68 -6.64 0.97
N PHE A 64 1.51 -6.14 0.61
CA PHE A 64 1.13 -5.97 -0.80
C PHE A 64 2.10 -5.07 -1.58
N ILE A 65 2.56 -3.98 -0.98
CA ILE A 65 3.59 -3.11 -1.57
C ILE A 65 4.92 -3.85 -1.71
N ALA A 66 5.33 -4.61 -0.69
CA ALA A 66 6.58 -5.38 -0.72
C ALA A 66 6.56 -6.47 -1.81
N ASP A 67 5.43 -7.14 -1.98
CA ASP A 67 5.23 -8.14 -3.03
C ASP A 67 5.30 -7.48 -4.41
N SER A 68 4.60 -6.35 -4.60
CA SER A 68 4.68 -5.56 -5.84
C SER A 68 6.11 -5.10 -6.16
N ARG A 69 6.90 -4.72 -5.15
CA ARG A 69 8.32 -4.35 -5.29
C ARG A 69 9.19 -5.52 -5.71
N LYS A 70 8.93 -6.69 -5.16
CA LYS A 70 9.65 -7.92 -5.49
C LYS A 70 9.37 -8.37 -6.92
N GLU A 71 8.13 -8.20 -7.38
CA GLU A 71 7.72 -8.58 -8.73
C GLU A 71 8.17 -7.58 -9.81
N ASN A 72 8.23 -6.28 -9.48
CA ASN A 72 8.54 -5.21 -10.43
C ASN A 72 9.70 -4.30 -9.98
N PRO A 73 10.89 -4.84 -9.65
CA PRO A 73 11.94 -4.09 -8.96
C PRO A 73 12.44 -2.87 -9.76
N SER A 74 12.61 -2.99 -11.08
CA SER A 74 13.09 -1.90 -11.93
C SER A 74 12.15 -0.69 -11.94
N PHE A 75 10.84 -0.93 -12.04
CA PHE A 75 9.84 0.15 -12.02
C PHE A 75 9.88 0.91 -10.69
N TRP A 76 9.95 0.20 -9.57
CA TRP A 76 10.02 0.82 -8.25
C TRP A 76 11.29 1.64 -8.07
N GLN A 77 12.42 1.16 -8.59
CA GLN A 77 13.68 1.91 -8.57
C GLN A 77 13.58 3.21 -9.40
N GLU A 78 13.00 3.15 -10.59
CA GLU A 78 12.77 4.34 -11.43
C GLU A 78 11.86 5.37 -10.74
N MET A 79 10.78 4.90 -10.11
CA MET A 79 9.85 5.78 -9.40
C MET A 79 10.47 6.40 -8.14
N GLU A 80 11.35 5.69 -7.43
CA GLU A 80 12.08 6.22 -6.28
C GLU A 80 13.07 7.31 -6.71
N VAL A 81 13.82 7.09 -7.80
CA VAL A 81 14.72 8.10 -8.39
C VAL A 81 13.94 9.33 -8.87
N ALA A 82 12.84 9.14 -9.59
CA ALA A 82 12.00 10.24 -10.07
C ALA A 82 11.38 11.06 -8.92
N ARG A 83 11.14 10.43 -7.76
CA ARG A 83 10.61 11.09 -6.57
C ARG A 83 11.65 11.94 -5.85
N ASP A 84 12.93 11.55 -5.89
CA ASP A 84 14.02 12.31 -5.25
C ASP A 84 14.51 13.50 -6.09
N LEU A 85 14.14 13.56 -7.39
CA LEU A 85 14.42 14.68 -8.28
C LEU A 85 13.40 15.84 -8.20
N ARG A 86 12.34 15.70 -7.39
CA ARG A 86 11.31 16.72 -7.12
C ARG A 86 11.46 17.32 -5.73
#